data_AF-A0A6M5UEB7-F1
#
_entry.id   AF-A0A6M5UEB7-F1
#
_cell.length_a   1.000
_cell.length_b   1.000
_cell.length_c   1.000
_cell.angle_alpha   90.00
_cell.angle_beta   90.00
_cell.angle_gamma   90.00
#
_symmetry.space_group_name_H-M   'P 1'
#
loop_
_entity.id
_entity.type
_entity.pdbx_description
1 polymer ?
#
loop_
_entity_poly.entity_id
_entity_poly.type
_entity_poly.pdbx_seq_one_letter_code
_entity_poly.pdbx_strand_id
1 'polypeptide(L)'
;MLPDWVPDSATDVREVVRTTGDERILTMTADLGALPESCTPVSAQHPLEPRPERGELTAADYRTTATLQASWWDEGTEQSATAMCGKWWVGSRDGALFGFTPELKVVEVEDQPDPA
;
A
#
# COMPACT_ATOMS: atom_id res chain seq x y z
N MET A 1 11.72 4.04 8.22
CA MET A 1 11.31 3.10 9.28
C MET A 1 10.38 2.08 8.64
N LEU A 2 10.57 0.80 8.94
CA LEU A 2 9.73 -0.26 8.40
C LEU A 2 8.35 -0.25 9.09
N PRO A 3 7.28 -0.61 8.38
CA PRO A 3 5.95 -0.79 8.97
C PRO A 3 5.94 -1.90 10.03
N ASP A 4 5.07 -1.77 11.03
CA ASP A 4 4.96 -2.74 12.13
C ASP A 4 4.47 -4.13 11.71
N TRP A 5 3.97 -4.30 10.49
CA TRP A 5 3.59 -5.61 9.95
C TRP A 5 4.78 -6.39 9.40
N VAL A 6 5.92 -5.73 9.16
CA VAL A 6 7.11 -6.38 8.61
C VAL A 6 7.65 -7.36 9.65
N PRO A 7 7.74 -8.66 9.33
CA PRO A 7 8.25 -9.65 10.28
C PRO A 7 9.70 -9.34 10.68
N ASP A 8 10.06 -9.58 11.94
CA ASP A 8 11.43 -9.38 12.44
C ASP A 8 12.47 -10.22 11.69
N SER A 9 12.05 -11.34 11.09
CA SER A 9 12.90 -12.22 10.29
C SER A 9 13.09 -11.79 8.84
N ALA A 10 12.46 -10.68 8.41
CA ALA A 10 12.51 -10.21 7.04
C ALA A 10 13.94 -9.83 6.63
N THR A 11 14.33 -10.22 5.41
CA THR A 11 15.63 -9.91 4.82
C THR A 11 15.47 -9.35 3.40
N ASP A 12 16.56 -8.80 2.82
CA ASP A 12 16.55 -8.12 1.51
C ASP A 12 15.41 -7.09 1.36
N VAL A 13 15.21 -6.30 2.41
CA VAL A 13 14.12 -5.32 2.45
C VAL A 13 14.47 -4.14 1.52
N ARG A 14 13.59 -3.87 0.56
CA ARG A 14 13.72 -2.76 -0.39
C ARG A 14 12.43 -1.96 -0.40
N GLU A 15 12.58 -0.65 -0.40
CA GLU A 15 11.45 0.27 -0.31
C GLU A 15 11.62 1.44 -1.29
N VAL A 16 10.52 1.85 -1.91
CA VAL A 16 10.37 3.18 -2.49
C VAL A 16 9.22 3.88 -1.81
N VAL A 17 9.46 5.12 -1.39
CA VAL A 17 8.48 5.97 -0.72
C VAL A 17 8.29 7.22 -1.56
N ARG A 18 7.04 7.62 -1.77
CA ARG A 18 6.72 8.90 -2.39
C ARG A 18 7.10 10.03 -1.42
N THR A 19 7.81 11.04 -1.92
CA THR A 19 8.26 12.18 -1.11
C THR A 19 7.11 13.03 -0.58
N THR A 20 6.00 13.07 -1.30
CA THR A 20 4.78 13.79 -0.92
C THR A 20 3.58 12.90 -1.19
N GLY A 21 2.91 12.51 -0.11
CA GLY A 21 1.78 11.59 -0.15
C GLY A 21 1.96 10.42 0.82
N ASP A 22 1.11 9.41 0.66
CA ASP A 22 1.08 8.17 1.43
C ASP A 22 1.71 6.98 0.68
N GLU A 23 1.92 7.07 -0.63
CA GLU A 23 2.32 5.93 -1.46
C GLU A 23 3.70 5.37 -1.10
N ARG A 24 3.74 4.06 -0.91
CA ARG A 24 4.94 3.26 -0.67
C ARG A 24 4.78 1.91 -1.36
N ILE A 25 5.89 1.43 -1.93
CA ILE A 25 6.06 0.05 -2.38
C ILE A 25 7.22 -0.57 -1.60
N LEU A 26 7.04 -1.79 -1.14
CA LEU A 26 7.99 -2.52 -0.30
C LEU A 26 8.12 -3.96 -0.80
N THR A 27 9.31 -4.53 -0.78
CA THR A 27 9.53 -5.97 -0.96
C THR A 27 10.56 -6.49 0.04
N MET A 28 10.48 -7.79 0.35
CA MET A 28 11.39 -8.49 1.25
C MET A 28 11.31 -10.01 1.05
N THR A 29 12.35 -10.72 1.48
CA THR A 29 12.27 -12.17 1.70
C THR A 29 11.67 -12.43 3.08
N ALA A 30 10.46 -12.98 3.11
CA ALA A 30 9.72 -13.40 4.29
C ALA A 30 8.55 -14.31 3.89
N ASP A 31 7.96 -15.00 4.86
CA ASP A 31 6.78 -15.85 4.66
C ASP A 31 5.48 -15.08 4.93
N LEU A 32 4.45 -15.28 4.10
CA LEU A 32 3.13 -14.69 4.32
C LEU A 32 2.48 -15.18 5.63
N GLY A 33 2.83 -16.39 6.05
CA GLY A 33 2.40 -16.95 7.34
C GLY A 33 3.07 -16.30 8.55
N ALA A 34 4.10 -15.48 8.36
CA ALA A 34 4.77 -14.73 9.42
C ALA A 34 4.14 -13.34 9.66
N LEU A 35 3.10 -12.98 8.90
CA LEU A 35 2.36 -11.74 9.14
C LEU A 35 1.70 -11.76 10.52
N PRO A 36 1.64 -10.60 11.22
CA PRO A 36 1.00 -10.53 12.51
C PRO A 36 -0.52 -10.76 12.42
N GLU A 37 -1.13 -11.19 13.52
CA GLU A 37 -2.58 -11.44 13.62
C GLU A 37 -3.44 -10.19 13.36
N SER A 38 -2.85 -8.99 13.43
CA SER A 38 -3.51 -7.73 13.08
C SER A 38 -3.77 -7.58 11.58
N CYS A 39 -3.09 -8.37 10.73
CA CYS A 39 -3.36 -8.41 9.29
C CYS A 39 -4.62 -9.22 8.99
N THR A 40 -5.54 -8.61 8.24
CA THR A 40 -6.81 -9.25 7.86
C THR A 40 -6.70 -9.89 6.48
N PRO A 41 -7.05 -11.17 6.28
CA PRO A 41 -7.13 -11.77 4.95
C PRO A 41 -8.14 -11.05 4.06
N VAL A 42 -7.80 -10.87 2.79
CA VAL A 42 -8.71 -10.35 1.77
C VAL A 42 -9.78 -11.41 1.47
N SER A 43 -11.05 -10.99 1.50
CA SER A 43 -12.20 -11.87 1.26
C SER A 43 -13.41 -11.07 0.77
N ALA A 44 -14.53 -11.74 0.48
CA ALA A 44 -15.76 -11.04 0.12
C ALA A 44 -16.31 -10.16 1.27
N GLN A 45 -15.98 -10.48 2.53
CA GLN A 45 -16.37 -9.67 3.70
C GLN A 45 -15.35 -8.56 3.99
N HIS A 46 -14.10 -8.74 3.56
CA HIS A 46 -13.01 -7.80 3.74
C HIS A 46 -12.30 -7.60 2.40
N PRO A 47 -12.92 -6.85 1.46
CA PRO A 47 -12.33 -6.66 0.14
C PRO A 47 -10.99 -5.92 0.24
N LEU A 48 -10.17 -6.09 -0.79
CA LEU A 48 -8.96 -5.31 -0.97
C LEU A 48 -9.36 -3.87 -1.34
N GLU A 49 -9.30 -2.97 -0.38
CA GLU A 49 -9.67 -1.57 -0.56
C GLU A 49 -8.82 -0.64 0.30
N PRO A 50 -8.67 0.64 -0.08
CA PRO A 50 -7.95 1.61 0.72
C PRO A 50 -8.63 1.78 2.08
N ARG A 51 -7.83 1.89 3.15
CA ARG A 51 -8.31 2.14 4.52
C ARG A 51 -7.84 3.52 4.97
N PRO A 52 -8.62 4.58 4.71
CA PRO A 52 -8.23 5.94 5.07
C PRO A 52 -8.12 6.07 6.59
N GLU A 53 -7.02 6.67 7.06
CA GLU A 53 -6.80 6.92 8.49
C GLU A 53 -7.20 8.35 8.91
N ARG A 54 -7.56 9.20 7.93
CA ARG A 54 -7.74 10.65 8.11
C ARG A 54 -9.16 11.09 7.77
N GLY A 55 -9.84 11.71 8.74
CA GLY A 55 -11.00 12.57 8.52
C GLY A 55 -12.14 11.94 7.70
N GLU A 56 -12.67 12.71 6.75
CA GLU A 56 -13.82 12.36 5.90
C GLU A 56 -13.46 11.56 4.64
N LEU A 57 -12.19 11.17 4.50
CA LEU A 57 -11.74 10.43 3.32
C LEU A 57 -12.35 9.04 3.28
N THR A 58 -12.68 8.60 2.07
CA THR A 58 -13.26 7.29 1.77
C THR A 58 -12.33 6.49 0.87
N ALA A 59 -12.55 5.18 0.75
CA ALA A 59 -11.82 4.32 -0.19
C ALA A 59 -11.86 4.86 -1.64
N ALA A 60 -12.94 5.55 -2.02
CA ALA A 60 -13.11 6.10 -3.36
C ALA A 60 -12.17 7.29 -3.66
N ASP A 61 -11.59 7.93 -2.64
CA ASP A 61 -10.69 9.07 -2.81
C ASP A 61 -9.26 8.65 -3.16
N TYR A 62 -8.97 7.35 -3.17
CA TYR A 62 -7.64 6.79 -3.36
C TYR A 62 -7.48 6.13 -4.74
N ARG A 63 -6.25 6.16 -5.24
CA ARG A 63 -5.79 5.39 -6.40
C ARG A 63 -5.39 4.00 -5.91
N THR A 64 -5.93 2.98 -6.55
CA THR A 64 -5.68 1.56 -6.22
C THR A 64 -4.60 0.92 -7.07
N THR A 65 -3.93 1.72 -7.92
CA THR A 65 -2.84 1.27 -8.78
C THR A 65 -1.57 1.98 -8.38
N ALA A 66 -0.47 1.23 -8.29
CA ALA A 66 0.83 1.80 -7.98
C ALA A 66 1.27 2.78 -9.07
N THR A 67 1.75 3.95 -8.65
CA THR A 67 2.36 4.97 -9.52
C THR A 67 3.87 5.05 -9.32
N LEU A 68 4.38 4.57 -8.17
CA LEU A 68 5.81 4.36 -7.96
C LEU A 68 6.34 3.24 -8.87
N GLN A 69 7.57 3.42 -9.33
CA GLN A 69 8.26 2.47 -10.20
C GLN A 69 9.56 1.99 -9.54
N ALA A 70 9.87 0.71 -9.69
CA ALA A 70 11.13 0.12 -9.33
C ALA A 70 11.43 -1.07 -10.24
N SER A 71 12.71 -1.41 -10.44
CA SER A 71 13.11 -2.55 -11.28
C SER A 71 12.65 -3.91 -10.74
N TRP A 72 12.19 -3.95 -9.49
CA TRP A 72 11.69 -5.14 -8.78
C TRP A 72 10.18 -5.08 -8.53
N TRP A 73 9.49 -4.07 -9.05
CA TRP A 73 8.05 -3.89 -8.90
C TRP A 73 7.37 -3.89 -10.25
N ASP A 74 6.64 -4.95 -10.55
CA ASP A 74 5.84 -5.03 -11.78
C ASP A 74 4.53 -4.26 -11.62
N GLU A 75 4.05 -3.68 -12.71
CA GLU A 75 2.74 -3.05 -12.78
C GLU A 75 1.64 -4.02 -12.33
N GLY A 76 0.74 -3.55 -11.46
CA GLY A 76 -0.39 -4.32 -10.95
C GLY A 76 -0.05 -5.31 -9.83
N THR A 77 1.18 -5.32 -9.31
CA THR A 77 1.57 -6.19 -8.18
C THR A 77 0.66 -5.98 -6.96
N GLU A 78 0.26 -4.75 -6.68
CA GLU A 78 -0.65 -4.41 -5.58
C GLU A 78 -2.00 -5.14 -5.65
N GLN A 79 -2.47 -5.48 -6.84
CA GLN A 79 -3.78 -6.11 -7.05
C GLN A 79 -3.80 -7.60 -6.71
N SER A 80 -2.64 -8.23 -6.52
CA SER A 80 -2.54 -9.62 -6.05
C SER A 80 -2.41 -9.73 -4.53
N ALA A 81 -2.52 -8.62 -3.80
CA ALA A 81 -2.48 -8.62 -2.34
C ALA A 81 -3.59 -9.51 -1.76
N THR A 82 -3.22 -10.30 -0.76
CA THR A 82 -4.10 -11.27 -0.09
C THR A 82 -4.32 -10.96 1.38
N ALA A 83 -3.63 -9.96 1.91
CA ALA A 83 -3.77 -9.48 3.28
C ALA A 83 -3.80 -7.94 3.35
N MET A 84 -4.53 -7.44 4.33
CA MET A 84 -4.64 -6.02 4.67
C MET A 84 -4.05 -5.78 6.05
N CYS A 85 -2.91 -5.10 6.13
CA CYS A 85 -2.20 -4.77 7.37
C CYS A 85 -2.27 -3.26 7.64
N GLY A 86 -3.35 -2.81 8.31
CA GLY A 86 -3.67 -1.38 8.38
C GLY A 86 -3.97 -0.83 6.97
N LYS A 87 -3.30 0.25 6.56
CA LYS A 87 -3.39 0.78 5.19
C LYS A 87 -2.59 0.00 4.14
N TRP A 88 -1.79 -0.99 4.56
CA TRP A 88 -0.96 -1.76 3.65
C TRP A 88 -1.70 -2.91 3.02
N TRP A 89 -1.53 -3.04 1.70
CA TRP A 89 -1.94 -4.16 0.89
C TRP A 89 -0.73 -5.08 0.76
N VAL A 90 -0.82 -6.27 1.34
CA VAL A 90 0.30 -7.20 1.49
C VAL A 90 -0.01 -8.50 0.77
N GLY A 91 0.99 -9.01 0.07
CA GLY A 91 0.89 -10.30 -0.61
C GLY A 91 2.25 -10.93 -0.78
N SER A 92 2.27 -12.06 -1.47
CA SER A 92 3.50 -12.73 -1.86
C SER A 92 3.55 -12.92 -3.37
N ARG A 93 4.74 -12.78 -3.94
CA ARG A 93 5.01 -12.99 -5.36
C ARG A 93 6.43 -13.48 -5.53
N ASP A 94 6.61 -14.54 -6.33
CA ASP A 94 7.92 -15.12 -6.64
C ASP A 94 8.79 -15.45 -5.41
N GLY A 95 8.14 -15.84 -4.30
CA GLY A 95 8.81 -16.18 -3.04
C GLY A 95 9.20 -15.00 -2.15
N ALA A 96 8.85 -13.76 -2.53
CA ALA A 96 9.03 -12.56 -1.73
C ALA A 96 7.68 -12.02 -1.23
N LEU A 97 7.68 -11.40 -0.04
CA LEU A 97 6.57 -10.55 0.37
C LEU A 97 6.68 -9.19 -0.31
N PHE A 98 5.53 -8.61 -0.56
CA PHE A 98 5.41 -7.24 -1.01
C PHE A 98 4.38 -6.48 -0.18
N GLY A 99 4.53 -5.17 -0.13
CA GLY A 99 3.57 -4.25 0.48
C GLY A 99 3.35 -3.04 -0.42
N PHE A 100 2.10 -2.62 -0.53
CA PHE A 100 1.68 -1.39 -1.20
C PHE A 100 0.82 -0.53 -0.28
N THR A 101 0.92 0.78 -0.39
CA THR A 101 -0.04 1.71 0.23
C THR A 101 -0.67 2.60 -0.83
N PRO A 102 -2.01 2.63 -0.93
CA PRO A 102 -2.72 3.52 -1.84
C PRO A 102 -2.42 5.00 -1.59
N GLU A 103 -2.39 5.79 -2.66
CA GLU A 103 -2.25 7.25 -2.64
C GLU A 103 -3.59 7.94 -2.84
N LEU A 104 -3.76 9.17 -2.37
CA LEU A 104 -4.90 9.97 -2.77
C LEU A 104 -4.92 10.20 -4.28
N LYS A 105 -6.11 10.21 -4.86
CA LYS A 105 -6.31 10.81 -6.17
C LYS A 105 -5.90 12.28 -6.02
N VAL A 106 -4.94 12.73 -6.81
CA VAL A 106 -4.67 14.17 -6.92
C VAL A 106 -5.98 14.81 -7.37
N VAL A 107 -6.62 15.55 -6.47
CA VAL A 107 -7.66 16.50 -6.84
C VAL A 107 -6.88 17.70 -7.36
N GLU A 108 -6.93 17.96 -8.65
CA GLU A 108 -6.60 19.30 -9.14
C GLU A 108 -7.54 20.25 -8.38
N VAL A 109 -6.98 21.13 -7.55
CA VAL A 109 -7.74 22.23 -6.98
C VAL A 109 -8.13 23.13 -8.15
N GLU A 110 -9.32 22.95 -8.70
CA GLU A 110 -9.88 23.88 -9.68
C GLU A 110 -10.26 25.19 -8.96
N ASP A 111 -9.50 26.23 -9.31
CA ASP A 111 -9.66 27.68 -9.15
C ASP A 111 -9.97 28.28 -7.76
N GLN A 112 -8.92 28.77 -7.09
CA GLN A 112 -9.08 29.94 -6.23
C GLN A 112 -9.27 31.17 -7.13
N PRO A 113 -10.36 31.95 -6.99
CA PRO A 113 -10.53 33.16 -7.78
C PRO A 113 -9.42 34.17 -7.43
N ASP A 114 -8.83 34.78 -8.46
CA ASP A 114 -7.86 35.87 -8.31
C ASP A 114 -8.45 36.97 -7.41
N PRO A 115 -7.66 37.52 -6.47
CA PRO A 115 -8.13 38.62 -5.63
C PRO A 115 -8.39 39.86 -6.49
N ALA A 116 -9.64 40.33 -6.48
CA ALA A 116 -10.05 41.64 -7.00
C ALA A 116 -9.92 42.74 -5.94
#